data_AF-A0A482D5T0-F1
#
_entry.id   AF-A0A482D5T0-F1
#
_cell.length_a   1.000
_cell.length_b   1.000
_cell.length_c   1.000
_cell.angle_alpha   90.00
_cell.angle_beta   90.00
_cell.angle_gamma   90.00
#
_symmetry.space_group_name_H-M   'P 1'
#
loop_
_entity.id
_entity.type
_entity.pdbx_description
1 polymer ?
#
loop_
_entity_poly.entity_id
_entity_poly.type
_entity_poly.pdbx_seq_one_letter_code
_entity_poly.pdbx_strand_id
1 'polypeptide(L)'
;MDFTLIKKPLASLPIVMSVGALTLPWIWLLVFGPDPSGDEGGAAHIWQLFMVGQVFVIAFFAVVYLPQKPKQALIILAAQIAAFLAAAAPVFLLEL
;
A
#
# COMPACT_ATOMS: atom_id res chain seq x y z
N MET A 1 16.72 -20.34 -5.51
CA MET A 1 16.25 -19.04 -5.01
C MET A 1 16.65 -18.95 -3.55
N ASP A 2 17.58 -18.07 -3.20
CA ASP A 2 18.09 -17.95 -1.82
C ASP A 2 17.06 -17.24 -0.93
N PHE A 3 16.49 -17.98 0.03
CA PHE A 3 15.51 -17.49 0.99
C PHE A 3 16.13 -16.70 2.16
N THR A 4 17.43 -16.41 2.10
CA THR A 4 18.19 -15.71 3.16
C THR A 4 17.77 -14.26 3.33
N LEU A 5 17.12 -13.64 2.33
CA LEU A 5 16.57 -12.28 2.43
C LEU A 5 15.40 -12.17 3.41
N ILE A 6 14.56 -13.20 3.55
CA ILE A 6 13.35 -13.17 4.40
C ILE A 6 13.70 -13.12 5.90
N LYS A 7 14.90 -13.57 6.28
CA LYS A 7 15.36 -13.57 7.68
C LYS A 7 15.92 -12.22 8.14
N LYS A 8 16.07 -11.23 7.26
CA LYS A 8 16.48 -9.88 7.63
C LYS A 8 15.23 -9.05 7.97
N PRO A 9 15.05 -8.59 9.21
CA PRO A 9 13.83 -7.87 9.63
C PRO A 9 13.55 -6.60 8.80
N LEU A 10 14.59 -5.97 8.24
CA LEU A 10 14.42 -4.82 7.34
C LEU A 10 13.97 -5.19 5.91
N ALA A 11 14.23 -6.43 5.46
CA ALA A 11 13.87 -6.86 4.10
C ALA A 11 12.41 -7.32 4.00
N SER A 12 11.80 -7.73 5.12
CA SER A 12 10.38 -8.05 5.21
C SER A 12 9.51 -6.82 5.49
N LEU A 13 10.11 -5.71 5.92
CA LEU A 13 9.42 -4.47 6.27
C LEU A 13 8.50 -3.94 5.14
N PRO A 14 8.91 -3.92 3.86
CA PRO A 14 8.03 -3.51 2.77
C PRO A 14 6.83 -4.44 2.56
N ILE A 15 7.01 -5.74 2.81
CA ILE A 15 5.95 -6.75 2.67
C ILE A 15 4.96 -6.61 3.82
N VAL A 16 5.45 -6.47 5.05
CA VAL A 16 4.60 -6.25 6.24
C VAL A 16 3.81 -4.94 6.13
N MET A 17 4.44 -3.87 5.64
CA MET A 17 3.76 -2.61 5.36
C MET A 17 2.68 -2.76 4.28
N SER A 18 2.98 -3.48 3.19
CA SER A 18 2.00 -3.72 2.11
C SER A 18 0.81 -4.56 2.59
N VAL A 19 1.06 -5.59 3.40
CA VAL A 19 -0.01 -6.40 4.00
C VAL A 19 -0.86 -5.54 4.95
N GLY A 20 -0.23 -4.74 5.81
CA GLY A 20 -0.95 -3.83 6.69
C GLY A 20 -1.84 -2.84 5.94
N ALA A 21 -1.31 -2.22 4.88
CA ALA A 21 -2.07 -1.30 4.03
C ALA A 21 -3.26 -1.97 3.32
N LEU A 22 -3.13 -3.25 2.98
CA LEU A 22 -4.20 -4.03 2.33
C LEU A 22 -5.23 -4.57 3.32
N THR A 23 -4.91 -4.82 4.59
CA THR A 23 -5.85 -5.46 5.52
C THR A 23 -6.55 -4.48 6.45
N LEU A 24 -5.88 -3.40 6.87
CA LEU A 24 -6.42 -2.47 7.86
C LEU A 24 -7.69 -1.73 7.40
N PRO A 25 -7.79 -1.23 6.15
CA PRO A 25 -9.02 -0.58 5.68
C PRO A 25 -10.22 -1.53 5.65
N TRP A 26 -10.00 -2.79 5.25
CA TRP A 26 -11.05 -3.82 5.22
C TRP A 26 -11.48 -4.25 6.62
N ILE A 27 -10.55 -4.43 7.54
CA ILE A 27 -10.86 -4.72 8.95
C ILE A 27 -11.69 -3.58 9.53
N TRP A 28 -11.31 -2.32 9.25
CA TRP A 28 -12.04 -1.16 9.74
C TRP A 28 -13.46 -1.11 9.15
N LEU A 29 -13.62 -1.27 7.83
CA LEU A 29 -14.93 -1.33 7.17
C LEU A 29 -15.82 -2.47 7.71
N LEU A 30 -15.26 -3.65 7.95
CA LEU A 30 -16.01 -4.80 8.46
C LEU A 30 -16.43 -4.63 9.93
N VAL A 31 -15.62 -3.93 10.74
CA VAL A 31 -15.86 -3.76 12.17
C VAL A 31 -16.75 -2.56 12.47
N PHE A 32 -16.54 -1.44 11.78
CA PHE A 32 -17.20 -0.17 12.08
C PHE A 32 -18.29 0.21 11.06
N GLY A 33 -18.32 -0.45 9.90
CA GLY A 33 -19.23 -0.11 8.81
C GLY A 33 -18.86 1.19 8.09
N PRO A 34 -19.55 1.53 7.00
CA PRO A 34 -19.42 2.83 6.35
C PRO A 34 -19.88 3.95 7.30
N ASP A 35 -19.20 5.10 7.30
CA ASP A 35 -19.59 6.23 8.14
C ASP A 35 -20.97 6.76 7.68
N PRO A 36 -22.00 6.73 8.53
CA PRO A 36 -23.35 7.16 8.16
C PRO A 36 -23.46 8.67 7.90
N SER A 37 -22.42 9.43 8.24
CA SER A 37 -22.48 10.89 8.41
C SER A 37 -22.20 11.68 7.12
N GLY A 38 -21.69 11.05 6.06
CA GLY A 38 -21.43 11.70 4.76
C GLY A 38 -20.33 12.78 4.75
N ASP A 39 -19.55 12.88 5.82
CA ASP A 39 -18.30 13.66 5.89
C ASP A 39 -17.11 12.74 5.56
N GLU A 40 -15.93 13.28 5.23
CA GLU A 40 -14.69 12.52 5.02
C GLU A 40 -14.27 11.83 6.34
N GLY A 41 -14.98 10.76 6.70
CA GLY A 41 -14.95 10.11 8.01
C GLY A 41 -13.53 9.70 8.41
N GLY A 42 -13.32 9.35 9.67
CA GLY A 42 -11.99 9.03 10.20
C GLY A 42 -11.20 8.00 9.36
N ALA A 43 -11.90 7.12 8.64
CA ALA A 43 -11.32 6.20 7.66
C ALA A 43 -10.64 6.89 6.46
N ALA A 44 -11.19 7.97 5.93
CA ALA A 44 -10.61 8.72 4.82
C ALA A 44 -9.26 9.34 5.22
N HIS A 45 -9.18 9.92 6.42
CA HIS A 45 -7.93 10.46 6.97
C HIS A 45 -6.87 9.38 7.22
N ILE A 46 -7.28 8.22 7.71
CA ILE A 46 -6.37 7.06 7.87
C ILE A 46 -5.89 6.57 6.51
N TRP A 47 -6.77 6.49 5.51
CA TRP A 47 -6.41 6.13 4.15
C TRP A 47 -5.42 7.13 3.53
N GLN A 48 -5.61 8.44 3.74
CA GLN A 48 -4.67 9.47 3.31
C GLN A 48 -3.29 9.31 3.94
N LEU A 49 -3.21 9.07 5.27
CA LEU A 49 -1.93 8.81 5.96
C LEU A 49 -1.24 7.55 5.41
N PHE A 50 -2.00 6.50 5.14
CA PHE A 50 -1.49 5.29 4.50
C PHE A 50 -0.95 5.57 3.09
N MET A 51 -1.67 6.36 2.29
CA MET A 51 -1.22 6.76 0.96
C MET A 51 0.06 7.58 0.99
N VAL A 52 0.16 8.54 1.92
CA VAL A 52 1.40 9.31 2.12
C VAL A 52 2.57 8.38 2.47
N GLY A 53 2.38 7.48 3.43
CA GLY A 53 3.40 6.49 3.80
C GLY A 53 3.82 5.60 2.62
N GLN A 54 2.86 5.16 1.81
CA GLN A 54 3.11 4.33 0.64
C GLN A 54 3.93 5.08 -0.43
N VAL A 55 3.63 6.35 -0.70
CA VAL A 55 4.39 7.19 -1.63
C VAL A 55 5.85 7.33 -1.18
N PHE A 56 6.11 7.55 0.12
CA PHE A 56 7.48 7.64 0.64
C PHE A 56 8.26 6.34 0.44
N VAL A 57 7.65 5.19 0.71
CA VAL A 57 8.28 3.88 0.54
C VAL A 57 8.57 3.59 -0.94
N ILE A 58 7.63 3.89 -1.85
CA ILE A 58 7.82 3.76 -3.30
C ILE A 58 8.98 4.64 -3.77
N ALA A 59 9.01 5.91 -3.33
CA ALA A 59 10.05 6.85 -3.72
C ALA A 59 11.43 6.38 -3.25
N PHE A 60 11.55 5.96 -1.98
CA PHE A 60 12.79 5.40 -1.45
C PHE A 60 13.24 4.16 -2.24
N PHE A 61 12.31 3.23 -2.51
CA PHE A 61 12.58 2.05 -3.31
C PHE A 61 13.07 2.41 -4.71
N ALA A 62 12.42 3.35 -5.39
CA ALA A 62 12.83 3.79 -6.72
C ALA A 62 14.23 4.40 -6.71
N VAL A 63 14.53 5.30 -5.78
CA VAL A 63 15.86 5.94 -5.67
C VAL A 63 16.97 4.92 -5.45
N VAL A 64 16.76 3.94 -4.59
CA VAL A 64 17.79 2.96 -4.24
C VAL A 64 17.94 1.89 -5.33
N TYR A 65 16.85 1.33 -5.84
CA TYR A 65 16.88 0.10 -6.64
C TYR A 65 16.77 0.31 -8.14
N LEU A 66 16.19 1.43 -8.61
CA LEU A 66 16.11 1.74 -10.04
C LEU A 66 17.51 1.88 -10.71
N PRO A 67 18.52 2.54 -10.11
CA PRO A 67 19.86 2.62 -10.72
C PRO A 67 20.64 1.30 -10.63
N GLN A 68 20.34 0.43 -9.66
CA GLN A 68 21.06 -0.84 -9.47
C GLN A 68 20.48 -1.98 -10.31
N LYS A 69 19.14 -2.10 -10.38
CA LYS A 69 18.43 -3.21 -11.03
C LYS A 69 17.14 -2.70 -11.73
N PRO A 70 17.27 -1.97 -12.84
CA PRO A 70 16.16 -1.23 -13.45
C PRO A 70 15.00 -2.13 -13.89
N LYS A 71 15.28 -3.27 -14.53
CA LYS A 71 14.21 -4.20 -14.98
C LYS A 71 13.38 -4.75 -13.82
N GLN A 72 14.03 -5.16 -12.73
CA GLN A 72 13.33 -5.71 -11.56
C GLN A 72 12.56 -4.62 -10.80
N ALA A 73 13.18 -3.45 -10.64
CA ALA A 73 12.54 -2.30 -10.01
C ALA A 73 11.28 -1.86 -10.78
N LEU A 74 11.33 -1.83 -12.12
CA LEU A 74 10.17 -1.48 -12.96
C LEU A 74 9.01 -2.46 -12.80
N ILE A 75 9.26 -3.77 -12.68
CA ILE A 75 8.21 -4.77 -12.44
C ILE A 75 7.52 -4.51 -11.10
N ILE A 76 8.31 -4.21 -10.06
CA ILE A 76 7.78 -3.93 -8.72
C ILE A 76 6.97 -2.62 -8.71
N LEU A 77 7.45 -1.59 -9.40
CA LEU A 77 6.71 -0.32 -9.55
C LEU A 77 5.39 -0.51 -10.32
N ALA A 78 5.40 -1.29 -11.40
CA ALA A 78 4.18 -1.61 -12.15
C ALA A 78 3.17 -2.37 -11.28
N ALA A 79 3.63 -3.34 -10.48
CA ALA A 79 2.78 -4.08 -9.54
C ALA A 79 2.20 -3.15 -8.46
N GLN A 80 2.97 -2.18 -7.95
CA GLN A 80 2.48 -1.18 -7.00
C GLN A 80 1.39 -0.29 -7.61
N ILE A 81 1.55 0.16 -8.85
CA ILE A 81 0.53 0.95 -9.55
C ILE A 81 -0.76 0.13 -9.71
N ALA A 82 -0.65 -1.14 -10.14
CA ALA A 82 -1.80 -2.03 -10.27
C ALA A 82 -2.51 -2.26 -8.93
N ALA A 83 -1.75 -2.47 -7.85
CA ALA A 83 -2.31 -2.63 -6.51
C ALA A 83 -2.99 -1.35 -6.00
N PHE A 84 -2.42 -0.18 -6.25
CA PHE A 84 -3.04 1.11 -5.92
C PHE A 84 -4.37 1.28 -6.66
N LEU A 85 -4.41 1.01 -7.97
CA LEU A 85 -5.64 1.09 -8.75
C LEU A 85 -6.70 0.11 -8.24
N ALA A 86 -6.31 -1.11 -7.87
CA ALA A 86 -7.21 -2.09 -7.28
C ALA A 86 -7.73 -1.66 -5.90
N ALA A 87 -6.89 -1.02 -5.08
CA ALA A 87 -7.27 -0.50 -3.76
C ALA A 87 -8.14 0.76 -3.86
N ALA A 88 -7.97 1.57 -4.91
CA ALA A 88 -8.75 2.77 -5.16
C ALA A 88 -10.09 2.47 -5.86
N ALA A 89 -10.22 1.31 -6.50
CA ALA A 89 -11.43 0.92 -7.23
C ALA A 89 -12.73 0.99 -6.39
N PRO A 90 -12.78 0.56 -5.12
CA PRO A 90 -14.00 0.68 -4.30
C PRO A 90 -14.40 2.14 -4.08
N VAL A 91 -13.44 3.04 -3.84
CA VAL A 91 -13.70 4.47 -3.63
C VAL A 91 -14.28 5.10 -4.89
N PHE A 92 -13.70 4.82 -6.06
CA PHE A 92 -14.12 5.44 -7.32
C PHE A 92 -15.31 4.77 -8.02
N LEU A 93 -15.51 3.46 -7.83
CA LEU A 93 -16.57 2.70 -8.52
C LEU A 93 -17.81 2.48 -7.64
N LEU A 94 -17.66 2.48 -6.31
CA LEU A 94 -18.76 2.19 -5.39
C LEU A 94 -19.22 3.43 -4.59
N GLU A 95 -18.65 4.62 -4.86
CA GLU A 95 -18.96 5.89 -4.18
C GLU A 95 -18.99 5.75 -2.63
N LEU A 96 -18.03 4.98 -2.11
CA LEU A 96 -17.82 4.73 -0.68
C LEU A 96 -17.02 5.83 0.01
#